data_AF-M3B2Z6-F1
#
_entry.id   AF-M3B2Z6-F1
#
_cell.length_a   1.000
_cell.length_b   1.000
_cell.length_c   1.000
_cell.angle_alpha   90.00
_cell.angle_beta   90.00
_cell.angle_gamma   90.00
#
_symmetry.space_group_name_H-M   'P 1'
#
loop_
_entity.id
_entity.type
_entity.pdbx_description
1 polymer ?
#
loop_
_entity_poly.entity_id
_entity_poly.type
_entity_poly.pdbx_seq_one_letter_code
_entity_poly.pdbx_strand_id
1 'polypeptide(L)'
;KPRIATCTVAHGEHKEGYQRALSTHISHGDYHKYPTYLLDHPILDGLWSKESLLLELLLQELSKPKPEQLEWLVWFDADTVIMNKLIPLETFLPPEERSDVHLLYTKDWNGLNNGVFMLRVSTWSLELLSSVLAYRTFRPEDDLPFTEQSAMENVMQMDKYKAGAVQCPPQWFNSYPGDGDEGDVHFDHRPGQLLVHFAGVGDKSKAISDWIDKLEANRTRWEMPLSETNYERQIEEFWRGL
;
A
#
# COMPACT_ATOMS: atom_id res chain seq x y z
N LYS A 1 15.93 -11.88 -5.13
CA LYS A 1 15.15 -10.78 -4.49
C LYS A 1 14.36 -10.09 -5.59
N PRO A 2 13.04 -9.97 -5.47
CA PRO A 2 12.21 -9.32 -6.49
C PRO A 2 12.58 -7.84 -6.63
N ARG A 3 12.46 -7.29 -7.83
CA ARG A 3 12.65 -5.86 -8.10
C ARG A 3 11.37 -5.10 -7.71
N ILE A 4 11.44 -4.27 -6.68
CA ILE A 4 10.29 -3.56 -6.11
C ILE A 4 10.53 -2.05 -6.20
N ALA A 5 9.51 -1.29 -6.56
CA ALA A 5 9.47 0.16 -6.34
C ALA A 5 8.29 0.54 -5.45
N THR A 6 8.43 1.64 -4.71
CA THR A 6 7.33 2.26 -3.98
C THR A 6 6.83 3.49 -4.74
N CYS A 7 5.55 3.84 -4.57
CA CYS A 7 4.96 4.98 -5.26
C CYS A 7 3.85 5.62 -4.43
N THR A 8 3.73 6.94 -4.54
CA THR A 8 2.76 7.75 -3.79
C THR A 8 2.41 9.04 -4.52
N VAL A 9 1.28 9.63 -4.13
CA VAL A 9 0.88 10.99 -4.49
C VAL A 9 0.84 11.83 -3.22
N ALA A 10 1.60 12.93 -3.18
CA ALA A 10 1.60 13.82 -2.02
C ALA A 10 1.55 15.30 -2.46
N HIS A 11 0.38 15.91 -2.32
CA HIS A 11 0.14 17.33 -2.55
C HIS A 11 -1.05 17.83 -1.69
N GLY A 12 -1.30 19.15 -1.67
CA GLY A 12 -2.46 19.74 -0.99
C GLY A 12 -2.18 20.30 0.42
N GLU A 13 -3.24 20.41 1.24
CA GLU A 13 -3.26 21.20 2.48
C GLU A 13 -2.37 20.64 3.61
N HIS A 14 -2.22 19.32 3.72
CA HIS A 14 -1.40 18.68 4.77
C HIS A 14 0.05 18.42 4.35
N LYS A 15 0.58 19.24 3.44
CA LYS A 15 1.88 19.02 2.80
C LYS A 15 3.02 18.78 3.79
N GLU A 16 3.09 19.51 4.90
CA GLU A 16 4.15 19.35 5.90
C GLU A 16 4.09 17.96 6.59
N GLY A 17 2.89 17.52 6.99
CA GLY A 17 2.68 16.18 7.56
C GLY A 17 3.04 15.09 6.57
N TYR A 18 2.59 15.22 5.32
CA TYR A 18 2.90 14.28 4.24
C TYR A 18 4.40 14.23 3.91
N GLN A 19 5.11 15.35 3.98
CA GLN A 19 6.57 15.36 3.81
C GLN A 19 7.28 14.60 4.94
N ARG A 20 6.83 14.75 6.19
CA ARG A 20 7.36 13.96 7.31
C ARG A 20 7.08 12.47 7.11
N ALA A 21 5.85 12.10 6.75
CA ALA A 21 5.48 10.71 6.45
C ALA A 21 6.32 10.13 5.31
N LEU A 22 6.42 10.84 4.18
CA LEU A 22 7.24 10.46 3.03
C LEU A 22 8.71 10.24 3.42
N SER A 23 9.27 11.05 4.33
CA SER A 23 10.66 10.85 4.77
C SER A 23 10.90 9.47 5.39
N THR A 24 9.89 8.89 6.05
CA THR A 24 9.98 7.53 6.63
C THR A 24 9.99 6.45 5.56
N HIS A 25 9.21 6.63 4.48
CA HIS A 25 9.21 5.76 3.30
C HIS A 25 10.50 5.85 2.50
N ILE A 26 11.04 7.06 2.30
CA ILE A 26 12.34 7.25 1.64
C ILE A 26 13.45 6.57 2.46
N SER A 27 13.45 6.74 3.79
CA SER A 27 14.43 6.07 4.66
C SER A 27 14.34 4.53 4.57
N HIS A 28 13.14 3.98 4.47
CA HIS A 28 12.91 2.55 4.25
C HIS A 28 13.38 2.08 2.87
N GLY A 29 13.04 2.84 1.82
CA GLY A 29 13.49 2.60 0.45
C GLY A 29 15.00 2.63 0.33
N ASP A 30 15.67 3.60 0.95
CA ASP A 30 17.14 3.69 0.97
C ASP A 30 17.79 2.52 1.70
N TYR A 31 17.18 2.05 2.79
CA TYR A 31 17.65 0.90 3.57
C TYR A 31 17.58 -0.39 2.73
N HIS A 32 16.47 -0.63 2.04
CA HIS A 32 16.23 -1.86 1.29
C HIS A 32 16.53 -1.81 -0.21
N LYS A 33 16.90 -0.63 -0.72
CA LYS A 33 17.14 -0.31 -2.14
C LYS A 33 15.90 -0.36 -3.02
N TYR A 34 14.79 0.19 -2.53
CA TYR A 34 13.58 0.43 -3.34
C TYR A 34 13.58 1.87 -3.83
N PRO A 35 13.53 2.13 -5.15
CA PRO A 35 13.24 3.47 -5.65
C PRO A 35 11.82 3.88 -5.25
N THR A 36 11.64 5.17 -4.97
CA THR A 36 10.34 5.76 -4.63
C THR A 36 9.94 6.78 -5.69
N TYR A 37 8.76 6.60 -6.28
CA TYR A 37 8.16 7.52 -7.25
C TYR A 37 7.13 8.42 -6.55
N LEU A 38 7.28 9.73 -6.70
CA LEU A 38 6.37 10.73 -6.13
C LEU A 38 5.71 11.53 -7.25
N LEU A 39 4.39 11.60 -7.21
CA LEU A 39 3.62 12.60 -7.95
C LEU A 39 3.18 13.72 -6.98
N ASP A 40 3.75 14.91 -7.17
CA ASP A 40 3.60 16.06 -6.26
C ASP A 40 2.59 17.11 -6.76
N HIS A 41 1.86 16.79 -7.83
CA HIS A 41 0.84 17.63 -8.43
C HIS A 41 -0.29 16.75 -9.00
N PRO A 42 -1.54 17.24 -9.02
CA PRO A 42 -2.65 16.49 -9.57
C PRO A 42 -2.54 16.38 -11.11
N ILE A 43 -2.77 15.18 -11.64
CA ILE A 43 -2.99 14.95 -13.08
C ILE A 43 -4.49 14.92 -13.36
N LEU A 44 -5.22 14.22 -12.50
CA LEU A 44 -6.67 14.13 -12.51
C LEU A 44 -7.26 14.74 -11.24
N ASP A 45 -8.55 15.01 -11.32
CA ASP A 45 -9.34 15.50 -10.20
C ASP A 45 -9.35 14.51 -9.03
N GLY A 46 -9.43 15.05 -7.81
CA GLY A 46 -9.53 14.25 -6.59
C GLY A 46 -8.37 13.27 -6.41
N LEU A 47 -8.71 12.05 -5.98
CA LEU A 47 -7.75 11.01 -5.63
C LEU A 47 -7.41 10.08 -6.83
N TRP A 48 -7.97 10.36 -8.02
CA TRP A 48 -7.74 9.59 -9.27
C TRP A 48 -6.33 9.74 -9.88
N SER A 49 -5.51 10.63 -9.32
CA SER A 49 -4.11 10.79 -9.75
C SER A 49 -3.24 9.57 -9.40
N LYS A 50 -3.67 8.76 -8.42
CA LYS A 50 -3.09 7.46 -8.05
C LYS A 50 -3.06 6.49 -9.22
N GLU A 51 -4.21 6.27 -9.87
CA GLU A 51 -4.34 5.38 -11.02
C GLU A 51 -3.51 5.88 -12.20
N SER A 52 -3.42 7.20 -12.38
CA SER A 52 -2.64 7.80 -13.46
C SER A 52 -1.14 7.52 -13.31
N LEU A 53 -0.58 7.75 -12.12
CA LEU A 53 0.84 7.44 -11.83
C LEU A 53 1.12 5.94 -12.01
N LEU A 54 0.26 5.09 -11.46
CA LEU A 54 0.46 3.63 -11.56
C LEU A 54 0.38 3.14 -13.00
N LEU A 55 -0.55 3.66 -13.82
CA LEU A 55 -0.64 3.34 -15.23
C LEU A 55 0.61 3.78 -16.00
N GLU A 56 1.13 4.98 -15.74
CA GLU A 56 2.38 5.45 -16.32
C GLU A 56 3.54 4.49 -16.00
N LEU A 57 3.72 4.15 -14.72
CA LEU A 57 4.79 3.24 -14.28
C LEU A 57 4.63 1.85 -14.89
N LEU A 58 3.43 1.29 -14.92
CA LEU A 58 3.18 -0.02 -15.54
C LEU A 58 3.53 -0.01 -17.03
N LEU A 59 3.13 1.01 -17.78
CA LEU A 59 3.44 1.13 -19.20
C LEU A 59 4.94 1.25 -19.45
N GLN A 60 5.63 2.08 -18.65
CA GLN A 60 7.09 2.22 -18.72
C GLN A 60 7.78 0.89 -18.43
N GLU A 61 7.41 0.19 -17.36
CA GLU A 61 8.03 -1.09 -17.00
C GLU A 61 7.71 -2.19 -18.00
N LEU A 62 6.47 -2.30 -18.48
CA LEU A 62 6.09 -3.30 -19.50
C LEU A 62 6.80 -3.09 -20.84
N SER A 63 7.33 -1.89 -21.10
CA SER A 63 8.14 -1.61 -22.29
C SER A 63 9.62 -2.05 -22.17
N LYS A 64 10.08 -2.40 -20.96
CA LYS A 64 11.46 -2.82 -20.70
C LYS A 64 11.69 -4.32 -20.95
N PRO A 65 12.92 -4.74 -21.25
CA PRO A 65 13.31 -6.14 -21.18
C PRO A 65 13.07 -6.73 -19.79
N LYS A 66 12.63 -8.01 -19.72
CA LYS A 66 12.30 -8.70 -18.46
C LYS A 66 13.36 -8.58 -17.35
N PRO A 67 14.68 -8.67 -17.62
CA PRO A 67 15.71 -8.53 -16.58
C PRO A 67 15.79 -7.14 -15.94
N GLU A 68 15.34 -6.11 -16.64
CA GLU A 68 15.37 -4.70 -16.19
C GLU A 68 14.03 -4.26 -15.58
N GLN A 69 12.97 -4.99 -15.89
CA GLN A 69 11.60 -4.69 -15.48
C GLN A 69 11.42 -4.88 -13.97
N LEU A 70 10.81 -3.90 -13.29
CA LEU A 70 10.28 -4.10 -11.94
C LEU A 70 9.29 -5.27 -11.90
N GLU A 71 9.25 -6.01 -10.80
CA GLU A 71 8.30 -7.11 -10.61
C GLU A 71 7.06 -6.64 -9.87
N TRP A 72 7.22 -5.70 -8.93
CA TRP A 72 6.13 -5.19 -8.10
C TRP A 72 6.23 -3.68 -7.90
N LEU A 73 5.07 -3.04 -7.91
CA LEU A 73 4.85 -1.68 -7.41
C LEU A 73 4.14 -1.79 -6.06
N VAL A 74 4.60 -1.05 -5.07
CA VAL A 74 3.92 -0.91 -3.78
C VAL A 74 3.40 0.51 -3.67
N TRP A 75 2.09 0.64 -3.68
CA TRP A 75 1.42 1.92 -3.46
C TRP A 75 1.33 2.19 -1.95
N PHE A 76 1.53 3.45 -1.56
CA PHE A 76 1.19 3.94 -0.22
C PHE A 76 0.60 5.35 -0.28
N ASP A 77 -0.45 5.61 0.48
CA ASP A 77 -1.02 6.94 0.64
C ASP A 77 -0.09 7.85 1.46
N ALA A 78 -0.13 9.15 1.20
CA ALA A 78 0.77 10.14 1.79
C ALA A 78 0.64 10.30 3.32
N ASP A 79 -0.44 9.77 3.89
CA ASP A 79 -0.72 9.72 5.33
C ASP A 79 -0.43 8.34 5.91
N THR A 80 0.63 7.69 5.45
CA THR A 80 1.17 6.46 6.03
C THR A 80 2.59 6.66 6.56
N VAL A 81 2.91 6.07 7.70
CA VAL A 81 4.24 6.19 8.34
C VAL A 81 4.86 4.81 8.51
N ILE A 82 6.09 4.62 8.01
CA ILE A 82 6.88 3.42 8.29
C ILE A 82 7.31 3.44 9.78
N MET A 83 6.85 2.45 10.53
CA MET A 83 7.16 2.26 11.95
C MET A 83 8.27 1.24 12.18
N ASN A 84 8.44 0.29 11.25
CA ASN A 84 9.52 -0.67 11.31
C ASN A 84 10.25 -0.75 9.97
N LYS A 85 11.35 0.02 9.83
CA LYS A 85 12.13 0.02 8.60
C LYS A 85 12.88 -1.29 8.34
N LEU A 86 13.00 -2.19 9.32
CA LEU A 86 13.76 -3.44 9.17
C LEU A 86 12.98 -4.50 8.41
N ILE A 87 11.67 -4.30 8.19
CA ILE A 87 10.82 -5.25 7.47
C ILE A 87 10.93 -5.00 5.97
N PRO A 88 11.47 -5.95 5.18
CA PRO A 88 11.51 -5.81 3.73
C PRO A 88 10.14 -6.02 3.09
N LEU A 89 9.84 -5.36 1.97
CA LEU A 89 8.54 -5.47 1.29
C LEU A 89 8.32 -6.86 0.67
N GLU A 90 9.38 -7.55 0.22
CA GLU A 90 9.23 -8.91 -0.31
C GLU A 90 8.75 -9.94 0.72
N THR A 91 8.79 -9.60 2.01
CA THR A 91 8.23 -10.43 3.09
C THR A 91 6.78 -10.80 2.81
N PHE A 92 5.99 -9.88 2.24
CA PHE A 92 4.55 -10.05 2.04
C PHE A 92 4.20 -10.63 0.67
N LEU A 93 5.17 -10.71 -0.25
CA LEU A 93 4.91 -11.12 -1.62
C LEU A 93 4.61 -12.62 -1.71
N PRO A 94 3.80 -13.04 -2.71
CA PRO A 94 3.54 -14.45 -2.94
C PRO A 94 4.84 -15.20 -3.31
N PRO A 95 4.91 -16.51 -3.01
CA PRO A 95 6.01 -17.34 -3.49
C PRO A 95 6.01 -17.45 -5.02
N GLU A 96 7.14 -17.82 -5.63
CA GLU A 96 7.34 -17.77 -7.09
C GLU A 96 6.31 -18.63 -7.86
N GLU A 97 5.82 -19.72 -7.26
CA GLU A 97 4.83 -20.61 -7.87
C GLU A 97 3.44 -19.95 -8.03
N ARG A 98 3.15 -18.91 -7.23
CA ARG A 98 1.88 -18.16 -7.26
C ARG A 98 1.93 -17.05 -8.30
N SER A 99 2.16 -17.47 -9.54
CA SER A 99 2.17 -16.59 -10.72
C SER A 99 0.78 -16.05 -11.09
N ASP A 100 -0.28 -16.59 -10.49
CA ASP A 100 -1.68 -16.15 -10.57
C ASP A 100 -1.98 -14.87 -9.77
N VAL A 101 -1.16 -14.53 -8.79
CA VAL A 101 -1.43 -13.39 -7.88
C VAL A 101 -0.83 -12.11 -8.46
N HIS A 102 -1.69 -11.12 -8.71
CA HIS A 102 -1.30 -9.83 -9.28
C HIS A 102 -1.56 -8.64 -8.36
N LEU A 103 -2.47 -8.76 -7.40
CA LEU A 103 -2.82 -7.70 -6.45
C LEU A 103 -2.89 -8.26 -5.03
N LEU A 104 -2.15 -7.66 -4.10
CA LEU A 104 -2.32 -7.85 -2.66
C LEU A 104 -3.01 -6.62 -2.09
N TYR A 105 -4.16 -6.79 -1.46
CA TYR A 105 -4.97 -5.69 -0.95
C TYR A 105 -5.44 -5.98 0.48
N THR A 106 -6.02 -4.98 1.13
CA THR A 106 -6.55 -5.10 2.49
C THR A 106 -8.00 -4.63 2.55
N LYS A 107 -8.70 -5.05 3.61
CA LYS A 107 -10.05 -4.56 3.92
C LYS A 107 -10.13 -4.05 5.35
N ASP A 108 -11.02 -3.09 5.55
CA ASP A 108 -11.43 -2.58 6.86
C ASP A 108 -12.95 -2.69 7.04
N TRP A 109 -13.52 -1.98 8.01
CA TRP A 109 -14.96 -1.97 8.27
C TRP A 109 -15.82 -1.34 7.16
N ASN A 110 -15.21 -0.63 6.21
CA ASN A 110 -15.83 0.01 5.05
C ASN A 110 -15.65 -0.77 3.74
N GLY A 111 -14.99 -1.94 3.75
CA GLY A 111 -14.72 -2.73 2.54
C GLY A 111 -13.26 -2.65 2.12
N LEU A 112 -12.99 -2.50 0.83
CA LEU A 112 -11.63 -2.31 0.32
C LEU A 112 -10.97 -1.08 0.98
N ASN A 113 -9.74 -1.24 1.48
CA ASN A 113 -8.85 -0.13 1.78
C ASN A 113 -7.65 -0.19 0.84
N ASN A 114 -7.57 0.77 -0.08
CA ASN A 114 -6.49 0.84 -1.08
C ASN A 114 -5.41 1.87 -0.74
N GLY A 115 -5.31 2.28 0.53
CA GLY A 115 -4.25 3.19 0.96
C GLY A 115 -2.87 2.56 0.98
N VAL A 116 -2.76 1.24 1.13
CA VAL A 116 -1.53 0.50 0.83
C VAL A 116 -1.88 -0.82 0.15
N PHE A 117 -1.25 -1.09 -0.99
CA PHE A 117 -1.41 -2.35 -1.72
C PHE A 117 -0.17 -2.66 -2.58
N MET A 118 -0.05 -3.92 -2.99
CA MET A 118 1.05 -4.38 -3.84
C MET A 118 0.49 -4.85 -5.19
N LEU A 119 1.04 -4.33 -6.27
CA LEU A 119 0.57 -4.57 -7.62
C LEU A 119 1.71 -5.12 -8.47
N ARG A 120 1.54 -6.33 -9.01
CA ARG A 120 2.53 -6.96 -9.88
C ARG A 120 2.61 -6.20 -11.19
N VAL A 121 3.81 -5.99 -11.72
CA VAL A 121 3.98 -5.42 -13.06
C VAL A 121 3.59 -6.46 -14.12
N SER A 122 2.39 -6.31 -14.66
CA SER A 122 1.80 -7.26 -15.60
C SER A 122 0.70 -6.60 -16.44
N THR A 123 0.36 -7.23 -17.57
CA THR A 123 -0.78 -6.80 -18.39
C THR A 123 -2.11 -6.89 -17.63
N TRP A 124 -2.26 -7.86 -16.73
CA TRP A 124 -3.42 -7.96 -15.84
C TRP A 124 -3.60 -6.67 -15.01
N SER A 125 -2.53 -6.17 -14.41
CA SER A 125 -2.57 -4.97 -13.57
C SER A 125 -2.83 -3.70 -14.38
N LEU A 126 -2.26 -3.64 -15.59
CA LEU A 126 -2.51 -2.54 -16.53
C LEU A 126 -3.99 -2.49 -16.92
N GLU A 127 -4.59 -3.64 -17.23
CA GLU A 127 -5.99 -3.74 -17.60
C GLU A 127 -6.93 -3.51 -16.41
N LEU A 128 -6.54 -3.92 -15.19
CA LEU A 128 -7.28 -3.61 -13.97
C LEU A 128 -7.37 -2.09 -13.79
N LEU A 129 -6.23 -1.40 -13.69
CA LEU A 129 -6.21 0.05 -13.43
C LEU A 129 -6.86 0.86 -14.56
N SER A 130 -6.72 0.41 -15.81
CA SER A 130 -7.43 1.03 -16.94
C SER A 130 -8.96 0.94 -16.75
N SER A 131 -9.44 -0.19 -16.23
CA SER A 131 -10.87 -0.40 -15.95
C SER A 131 -11.33 0.39 -14.73
N VAL A 132 -10.51 0.50 -13.68
CA VAL A 132 -10.78 1.35 -12.51
C VAL A 132 -10.95 2.80 -12.94
N LEU A 133 -9.99 3.34 -13.70
CA LEU A 133 -10.02 4.72 -14.14
C LEU A 133 -11.21 5.01 -15.08
N ALA A 134 -11.53 4.06 -15.97
CA ALA A 134 -12.67 4.18 -16.87
C ALA A 134 -14.02 3.99 -16.17
N TYR A 135 -14.06 3.39 -14.97
CA TYR A 135 -15.30 3.00 -14.27
C TYR A 135 -16.29 4.15 -14.15
N ARG A 136 -15.81 5.31 -13.69
CA ARG A 136 -16.63 6.53 -13.53
C ARG A 136 -17.29 7.00 -14.83
N THR A 137 -16.75 6.62 -15.98
CA THR A 137 -17.29 6.99 -17.30
C THR A 137 -18.35 6.00 -17.78
N PHE A 138 -18.17 4.70 -17.57
CA PHE A 138 -19.11 3.68 -18.09
C PHE A 138 -20.11 3.16 -17.05
N ARG A 139 -19.93 3.48 -15.76
CA ARG A 139 -20.88 3.26 -14.66
C ARG A 139 -21.12 4.55 -13.87
N PRO A 140 -21.63 5.62 -14.49
CA PRO A 140 -21.80 6.92 -13.83
C PRO A 140 -22.89 6.92 -12.74
N GLU A 141 -23.81 5.94 -12.78
CA GLU A 141 -24.93 5.83 -11.82
C GLU A 141 -24.59 5.02 -10.56
N ASP A 142 -23.44 4.34 -10.55
CA ASP A 142 -23.03 3.55 -9.39
C ASP A 142 -22.49 4.49 -8.31
N ASP A 143 -22.89 4.26 -7.05
CA ASP A 143 -22.42 5.05 -5.92
C ASP A 143 -20.95 4.73 -5.60
N LEU A 144 -20.11 5.76 -5.52
CA LEU A 144 -18.68 5.68 -5.26
C LEU A 144 -18.33 6.49 -3.99
N PRO A 145 -18.77 6.04 -2.80
CA PRO A 145 -18.59 6.80 -1.55
C PRO A 145 -17.11 7.07 -1.20
N PHE A 146 -16.20 6.25 -1.71
CA PHE A 146 -14.75 6.39 -1.58
C PHE A 146 -14.06 6.56 -2.95
N THR A 147 -14.70 7.25 -3.89
CA THR A 147 -14.13 7.63 -5.19
C THR A 147 -13.49 6.44 -5.94
N GLU A 148 -12.20 6.51 -6.29
CA GLU A 148 -11.47 5.46 -7.00
C GLU A 148 -11.32 4.17 -6.19
N GLN A 149 -11.36 4.23 -4.85
CA GLN A 149 -11.36 3.02 -4.02
C GLN A 149 -12.64 2.21 -4.24
N SER A 150 -13.81 2.86 -4.23
CA SER A 150 -15.07 2.19 -4.55
C SER A 150 -15.08 1.62 -5.98
N ALA A 151 -14.51 2.36 -6.94
CA ALA A 151 -14.38 1.87 -8.31
C ALA A 151 -13.47 0.64 -8.40
N MET A 152 -12.33 0.66 -7.70
CA MET A 152 -11.41 -0.46 -7.63
C MET A 152 -12.06 -1.69 -7.00
N GLU A 153 -12.81 -1.53 -5.90
CA GLU A 153 -13.55 -2.62 -5.28
C GLU A 153 -14.53 -3.27 -6.26
N ASN A 154 -15.31 -2.46 -6.98
CA ASN A 154 -16.27 -2.96 -7.97
C ASN A 154 -15.60 -3.68 -9.14
N VAL A 155 -14.51 -3.12 -9.69
CA VAL A 155 -13.75 -3.74 -10.79
C VAL A 155 -13.13 -5.06 -10.36
N MET A 156 -12.57 -5.14 -9.15
CA MET A 156 -11.97 -6.36 -8.62
C MET A 156 -12.96 -7.53 -8.53
N GLN A 157 -14.27 -7.27 -8.39
CA GLN A 157 -15.29 -8.33 -8.35
C GLN A 157 -15.65 -8.89 -9.74
N MET A 158 -15.24 -8.26 -10.83
CA MET A 158 -15.52 -8.76 -12.18
C MET A 158 -14.79 -10.09 -12.43
N ASP A 159 -15.41 -11.01 -13.18
CA ASP A 159 -14.88 -12.35 -13.46
C ASP A 159 -13.44 -12.35 -14.00
N LYS A 160 -13.10 -11.31 -14.76
CA LYS A 160 -11.76 -11.10 -15.32
C LYS A 160 -10.68 -10.88 -14.26
N TYR A 161 -11.02 -10.26 -13.12
CA TYR A 161 -10.05 -9.79 -12.13
C TYR A 161 -10.11 -10.57 -10.82
N LYS A 162 -11.29 -11.09 -10.42
CA LYS A 162 -11.49 -11.68 -9.09
C LYS A 162 -10.51 -12.78 -8.67
N ALA A 163 -9.97 -13.53 -9.63
CA ALA A 163 -9.01 -14.62 -9.35
C ALA A 163 -7.57 -14.14 -9.12
N GLY A 164 -7.21 -12.93 -9.58
CA GLY A 164 -5.84 -12.40 -9.50
C GLY A 164 -5.55 -11.53 -8.28
N ALA A 165 -6.53 -11.36 -7.38
CA ALA A 165 -6.42 -10.50 -6.21
C ALA A 165 -6.53 -11.31 -4.91
N VAL A 166 -5.62 -11.05 -3.97
CA VAL A 166 -5.55 -11.73 -2.67
C VAL A 166 -5.70 -10.69 -1.56
N GLN A 167 -6.64 -10.95 -0.65
CA GLN A 167 -6.81 -10.14 0.55
C GLN A 167 -5.79 -10.57 1.61
N CYS A 168 -5.05 -9.60 2.14
CA CYS A 168 -4.10 -9.78 3.23
C CYS A 168 -4.64 -9.16 4.54
N PRO A 169 -4.14 -9.61 5.70
CA PRO A 169 -4.39 -8.93 6.96
C PRO A 169 -3.89 -7.47 6.94
N PRO A 170 -4.70 -6.48 7.35
CA PRO A 170 -4.30 -5.08 7.33
C PRO A 170 -3.10 -4.79 8.23
N GLN A 171 -2.90 -5.54 9.32
CA GLN A 171 -1.72 -5.40 10.20
C GLN A 171 -0.37 -5.70 9.53
N TRP A 172 -0.38 -6.24 8.33
CA TRP A 172 0.85 -6.48 7.58
C TRP A 172 1.41 -5.20 7.00
N PHE A 173 0.56 -4.37 6.42
CA PHE A 173 1.03 -3.19 5.67
C PHE A 173 -0.03 -2.07 5.54
N ASN A 174 -1.14 -2.11 6.27
CA ASN A 174 -2.20 -1.10 6.20
C ASN A 174 -3.00 -0.99 7.51
N SER A 175 -2.30 -1.04 8.66
CA SER A 175 -2.93 -0.94 9.98
C SER A 175 -3.27 0.50 10.37
N TYR A 176 -4.29 0.64 11.20
CA TYR A 176 -4.71 1.91 11.79
C TYR A 176 -3.92 2.26 13.06
N PRO A 177 -3.95 3.54 13.49
CA PRO A 177 -3.35 3.93 14.76
C PRO A 177 -4.12 3.27 15.91
N GLY A 178 -3.42 2.51 16.74
CA GLY A 178 -3.94 1.99 18.01
C GLY A 178 -2.97 2.32 19.14
N ASP A 179 -3.49 2.80 20.28
CA ASP A 179 -2.67 3.06 21.47
C ASP A 179 -2.55 1.83 22.38
N GLY A 180 -3.18 0.71 22.01
CA GLY A 180 -3.14 -0.56 22.77
C GLY A 180 -3.95 -0.55 24.06
N ASP A 181 -4.73 0.50 24.33
CA ASP A 181 -5.47 0.69 25.59
C ASP A 181 -6.95 0.26 25.54
N GLU A 182 -7.52 -0.04 24.37
CA GLU A 182 -8.86 -0.63 24.28
C GLU A 182 -8.83 -1.88 23.37
N GLY A 183 -9.43 -2.96 23.88
CA GLY A 183 -9.40 -4.34 23.39
C GLY A 183 -9.01 -4.55 21.93
N ASP A 184 -7.93 -5.32 21.73
CA ASP A 184 -7.36 -5.82 20.47
C ASP A 184 -8.24 -5.63 19.21
N VAL A 185 -8.29 -4.39 18.70
CA VAL A 185 -9.08 -4.10 17.50
C VAL A 185 -8.33 -4.70 16.31
N HIS A 186 -9.05 -5.47 15.48
CA HIS A 186 -8.52 -6.25 14.37
C HIS A 186 -7.79 -5.45 13.27
N PHE A 187 -7.56 -4.16 13.45
CA PHE A 187 -6.94 -3.27 12.48
C PHE A 187 -5.76 -2.47 13.04
N ASP A 188 -5.52 -2.53 14.35
CA ASP A 188 -4.55 -1.66 15.01
C ASP A 188 -3.11 -2.08 14.74
N HIS A 189 -2.26 -1.07 14.58
CA HIS A 189 -0.82 -1.24 14.49
C HIS A 189 -0.25 -1.76 15.81
N ARG A 190 0.67 -2.71 15.71
CA ARG A 190 1.39 -3.29 16.85
C ARG A 190 2.90 -3.08 16.72
N PRO A 191 3.63 -3.00 17.83
CA PRO A 191 5.09 -2.98 17.81
C PRO A 191 5.68 -4.09 16.91
N GLY A 192 6.70 -3.75 16.13
CA GLY A 192 7.32 -4.65 15.14
C GLY A 192 6.63 -4.67 13.77
N GLN A 193 5.44 -4.11 13.61
CA GLN A 193 4.73 -4.07 12.33
C GLN A 193 5.23 -2.94 11.42
N LEU A 194 5.09 -3.14 10.10
CA LEU A 194 5.68 -2.30 9.06
C LEU A 194 5.29 -0.82 9.17
N LEU A 195 3.99 -0.53 9.13
CA LEU A 195 3.51 0.85 8.97
C LEU A 195 2.14 1.09 9.61
N VAL A 196 1.83 2.36 9.83
CA VAL A 196 0.53 2.85 10.28
C VAL A 196 -0.07 3.78 9.22
N HIS A 197 -1.38 3.74 9.05
CA HIS A 197 -2.15 4.52 8.07
C HIS A 197 -3.18 5.40 8.79
N PHE A 198 -3.14 6.70 8.55
CA PHE A 198 -4.00 7.71 9.20
C PHE A 198 -5.31 8.00 8.42
N ALA A 199 -5.87 6.99 7.76
CA ALA A 199 -7.14 7.12 7.05
C ALA A 199 -8.26 7.60 7.98
N GLY A 200 -9.02 8.59 7.53
CA GLY A 200 -10.14 9.16 8.30
C GLY A 200 -9.74 9.99 9.52
N VAL A 201 -8.44 10.16 9.82
CA VAL A 201 -7.98 11.04 10.90
C VAL A 201 -8.14 12.50 10.48
N GLY A 202 -8.73 13.32 11.36
CA GLY A 202 -8.98 14.75 11.09
C GLY A 202 -7.70 15.58 11.00
N ASP A 203 -6.93 15.67 12.09
CA ASP A 203 -5.63 16.35 12.08
C ASP A 203 -4.49 15.36 11.75
N LYS A 204 -4.37 15.04 10.45
CA LYS A 204 -3.35 14.10 9.95
C LYS A 204 -1.94 14.57 10.25
N SER A 205 -1.66 15.87 10.09
CA SER A 205 -0.33 16.44 10.31
C SER A 205 0.12 16.24 11.76
N LYS A 206 -0.76 16.48 12.73
CA LYS A 206 -0.47 16.20 14.14
C LYS A 206 -0.30 14.71 14.40
N ALA A 207 -1.21 13.86 13.91
CA ALA A 207 -1.13 12.43 14.16
C ALA A 207 0.14 11.79 13.61
N ILE A 208 0.53 12.14 12.38
CA ILE A 208 1.81 11.73 11.77
C ILE A 208 2.98 12.16 12.64
N SER A 209 2.97 13.42 13.09
CA SER A 209 4.02 13.97 13.95
C SER A 209 4.14 13.20 15.26
N ASP A 210 3.03 12.95 15.95
CA ASP A 210 3.01 12.23 17.22
C ASP A 210 3.54 10.79 17.07
N TRP A 211 3.23 10.11 15.96
CA TRP A 211 3.71 8.75 15.71
C TRP A 211 5.19 8.67 15.32
N ILE A 212 5.69 9.65 14.57
CA ILE A 212 7.12 9.77 14.30
C ILE A 212 7.87 10.04 15.61
N ASP A 213 7.36 10.92 16.47
CA ASP A 213 7.96 11.22 17.76
C ASP A 213 7.94 9.96 18.68
N LYS A 214 6.86 9.17 18.66
CA LYS A 214 6.77 7.85 19.33
C LYS A 214 7.82 6.86 18.81
N LEU A 215 8.06 6.82 17.49
CA LEU A 215 9.08 5.99 16.86
C LEU A 215 10.48 6.40 17.32
N GLU A 216 10.79 7.70 17.25
CA GLU A 216 12.10 8.24 17.60
C GLU A 216 12.43 8.10 19.08
N ALA A 217 11.44 8.26 19.95
CA ALA A 217 11.62 8.09 21.39
C ALA A 217 11.99 6.65 21.80
N ASN A 218 11.60 5.63 21.03
CA ASN A 218 11.85 4.23 21.36
C ASN A 218 11.98 3.32 20.13
N ARG A 219 13.01 3.53 19.31
CA ARG A 219 13.22 2.75 18.08
C ARG A 219 13.30 1.25 18.32
N THR A 220 13.93 0.78 19.40
CA THR A 220 14.06 -0.67 19.67
C THR A 220 12.73 -1.36 19.95
N ARG A 221 11.71 -0.63 20.40
CA ARG A 221 10.35 -1.16 20.54
C ARG A 221 9.66 -1.34 19.19
N TRP A 222 9.90 -0.46 18.23
CA TRP A 222 9.15 -0.44 16.97
C TRP A 222 9.90 -1.12 15.82
N GLU A 223 11.20 -0.86 15.70
CA GLU A 223 12.09 -1.39 14.67
C GLU A 223 12.66 -2.76 15.08
N MET A 224 11.81 -3.79 15.09
CA MET A 224 12.21 -5.17 15.39
C MET A 224 12.72 -5.88 14.11
N PRO A 225 13.82 -6.66 14.17
CA PRO A 225 14.21 -7.51 13.05
C PRO A 225 13.08 -8.45 12.64
N LEU A 226 12.97 -8.77 11.34
CA LEU A 226 11.92 -9.65 10.81
C LEU A 226 11.80 -10.97 11.61
N SER A 227 12.93 -11.57 11.97
CA SER A 227 13.02 -12.82 12.76
C SER A 227 12.50 -12.72 14.20
N GLU A 228 12.34 -11.51 14.72
CA GLU A 228 11.78 -11.24 16.05
C GLU A 228 10.30 -10.82 15.98
N THR A 229 9.76 -10.69 14.77
CA THR A 229 8.33 -10.43 14.54
C THR A 229 7.54 -11.73 14.38
N ASN A 230 6.22 -11.62 14.27
CA ASN A 230 5.33 -12.72 13.90
C ASN A 230 5.12 -12.87 12.39
N TYR A 231 5.75 -12.03 11.55
CA TYR A 231 5.48 -12.00 10.10
C TYR A 231 5.88 -13.29 9.39
N GLU A 232 7.12 -13.79 9.58
CA GLU A 232 7.62 -14.94 8.81
C GLU A 232 6.67 -16.15 8.89
N ARG A 233 6.32 -16.55 10.12
CA ARG A 233 5.42 -17.69 10.34
C ARG A 233 4.02 -17.41 9.79
N GLN A 234 3.44 -16.24 10.08
CA GLN A 234 2.06 -15.94 9.67
C GLN A 234 1.91 -15.87 8.15
N ILE A 235 2.89 -15.28 7.47
CA ILE A 235 2.85 -15.11 6.01
C ILE A 235 3.13 -16.43 5.30
N GLU A 236 4.07 -17.24 5.82
CA GLU A 236 4.31 -18.58 5.29
C GLU A 236 3.06 -19.47 5.42
N GLU A 237 2.43 -19.49 6.60
CA GLU A 237 1.19 -20.24 6.84
C GLU A 237 0.04 -19.75 5.94
N PHE A 238 -0.09 -18.43 5.76
CA PHE A 238 -1.08 -17.83 4.87
C PHE A 238 -0.90 -18.29 3.42
N TRP A 239 0.31 -18.20 2.87
CA TRP A 239 0.55 -18.58 1.48
C TRP A 239 0.40 -20.09 1.24
N ARG A 240 0.71 -20.93 2.23
CA ARG A 240 0.46 -22.38 2.17
C ARG A 240 -1.03 -22.73 2.23
N GLY A 241 -1.85 -21.86 2.82
CA GLY A 241 -3.28 -22.07 2.99
C GLY A 241 -4.14 -21.69 1.78
N LEU A 242 -3.56 -21.01 0.77
CA LEU A 242 -4.22 -20.57 -0.46
C LEU A 242 -3.83 -21.44 -1.66
#